data_AF-A0A7R6QWP9-F1
#
_entry.id   AF-A0A7R6QWP9-F1
#
_cell.length_a   1.000
_cell.length_b   1.000
_cell.length_c   1.000
_cell.angle_alpha   90.00
_cell.angle_beta   90.00
_cell.angle_gamma   90.00
#
_symmetry.space_group_name_H-M   'P 1'
#
loop_
_entity.id
_entity.type
_entity.pdbx_description
1 polymer ?
#
loop_
_entity_poly.entity_id
_entity_poly.type
_entity_poly.pdbx_seq_one_letter_code
_entity_poly.pdbx_strand_id
1 'polypeptide(L)'
;MPKLFALQGPGNCGKSDTLIRLFQALQSKYPSAATRALYSGTKDVAVIMYGVNGLTVGIESQGDPNSRLGQTLPALSAANCDVIFCACRTSGMTVNWVNLLSATYSIHFVAQAYVVSNHSTTNAATALSLMHRAGI
;
A
#
# COMPACT_ATOMS: atom_id res chain seq x y z
N MET A 1 -12.28 -8.31 10.35
CA MET A 1 -10.89 -8.80 10.25
C MET A 1 -10.11 -7.78 9.43
N PRO A 2 -8.92 -7.35 9.88
CA PRO A 2 -8.06 -6.44 9.12
C PRO A 2 -7.64 -7.01 7.76
N LYS A 3 -7.40 -6.14 6.79
CA LYS A 3 -7.07 -6.53 5.41
C LYS A 3 -5.69 -6.01 5.00
N LEU A 4 -4.94 -6.81 4.25
CA LEU A 4 -3.68 -6.40 3.65
C LEU A 4 -3.76 -6.59 2.14
N PHE A 5 -3.68 -5.50 1.39
CA PHE A 5 -3.62 -5.51 -0.07
C PHE A 5 -2.18 -5.33 -0.53
N ALA A 6 -1.58 -6.42 -0.99
CA ALA A 6 -0.22 -6.44 -1.50
C ALA A 6 -0.24 -6.26 -3.03
N LEU A 7 0.07 -5.05 -3.49
CA LEU A 7 0.18 -4.73 -4.90
C LEU A 7 1.45 -5.38 -5.45
N GLN A 8 1.28 -6.41 -6.28
CA GLN A 8 2.30 -7.35 -6.68
C GLN A 8 2.66 -7.21 -8.15
N GLY A 9 3.95 -7.26 -8.48
CA GLY A 9 4.40 -7.28 -9.88
C GLY A 9 5.91 -7.14 -10.05
N PRO A 10 6.41 -7.23 -11.29
CA PRO A 10 7.85 -7.11 -11.59
C PRO A 10 8.39 -5.70 -11.31
N GLY A 11 9.70 -5.52 -11.49
CA GLY A 11 10.33 -4.20 -11.38
C GLY A 11 9.76 -3.24 -12.42
N ASN A 12 9.73 -1.96 -12.11
CA ASN A 12 9.33 -0.89 -13.05
C ASN A 12 7.90 -1.04 -13.64
N CYS A 13 6.96 -1.67 -12.93
CA CYS A 13 5.57 -1.82 -13.38
C CYS A 13 4.58 -0.79 -12.81
N GLY A 14 5.06 0.20 -12.05
CA GLY A 14 4.22 1.30 -11.54
C GLY A 14 3.69 1.14 -10.11
N LYS A 15 4.08 0.10 -9.36
CA LYS A 15 3.58 -0.13 -7.98
C LYS A 15 3.72 1.08 -7.05
N SER A 16 4.92 1.65 -6.96
CA SER A 16 5.17 2.81 -6.10
C SER A 16 4.27 3.98 -6.48
N ASP A 17 4.19 4.30 -7.78
CA ASP A 17 3.33 5.37 -8.31
C ASP A 17 1.85 5.11 -8.01
N THR A 18 1.35 3.88 -8.18
CA THR A 18 -0.02 3.49 -7.80
C THR A 18 -0.28 3.75 -6.32
N LEU A 19 0.62 3.35 -5.42
CA LEU A 19 0.43 3.51 -3.98
C LEU A 19 0.55 4.97 -3.51
N ILE A 20 1.39 5.77 -4.18
CA ILE A 20 1.48 7.22 -3.94
C ILE A 20 0.17 7.90 -4.38
N ARG A 21 -0.38 7.52 -5.54
CA ARG A 21 -1.70 8.02 -5.99
C ARG A 21 -2.82 7.60 -5.06
N LEU A 22 -2.78 6.37 -4.54
CA LEU A 22 -3.72 5.91 -3.51
C LEU A 22 -3.64 6.80 -2.27
N PHE A 23 -2.44 7.10 -1.78
CA PHE A 23 -2.24 8.01 -0.66
C PHE A 23 -2.81 9.41 -0.95
N GLN A 24 -2.50 9.99 -2.10
CA GLN A 24 -3.02 11.31 -2.52
C GLN A 24 -4.56 11.32 -2.65
N ALA A 25 -5.14 10.24 -3.18
CA ALA A 25 -6.59 10.08 -3.30
C ALA A 25 -7.26 9.99 -1.92
N LEU A 26 -6.65 9.27 -0.97
CA LEU A 26 -7.12 9.20 0.41
C LEU A 26 -7.04 10.55 1.11
N GLN A 27 -5.93 11.29 0.97
CA GLN A 27 -5.81 12.63 1.53
C GLN A 27 -6.87 13.59 0.97
N SER A 28 -7.12 13.51 -0.34
CA SER A 28 -8.12 14.36 -1.01
C SER A 28 -9.55 14.01 -0.57
N LYS A 29 -9.85 12.72 -0.41
CA LYS A 29 -11.19 12.22 -0.02
C LYS A 29 -11.47 12.39 1.47
N TYR A 30 -10.44 12.29 2.31
CA TYR A 30 -10.53 12.38 3.77
C TYR A 30 -9.57 13.45 4.31
N PRO A 31 -9.83 14.75 4.04
CA PRO A 31 -8.90 15.82 4.40
C PRO A 31 -8.71 16.01 5.92
N SER A 32 -9.64 15.51 6.74
CA SER A 32 -9.53 15.52 8.21
C SER A 32 -8.76 14.33 8.79
N ALA A 33 -8.34 13.36 7.96
CA ALA A 33 -7.60 12.20 8.44
C ALA A 33 -6.20 12.61 8.89
N ALA A 34 -5.85 12.31 10.15
CA ALA A 34 -4.52 12.60 10.66
C ALA A 34 -3.50 11.65 10.03
N THR A 35 -2.36 12.18 9.58
CA THR A 35 -1.30 11.37 8.94
C THR A 35 -0.05 11.37 9.79
N ARG A 36 0.48 10.18 10.10
CA ARG A 36 1.78 9.97 10.74
C ARG A 36 2.74 9.36 9.73
N ALA A 37 3.80 10.07 9.41
CA ALA A 37 4.87 9.54 8.58
C ALA A 37 5.73 8.54 9.36
N LEU A 38 5.96 7.36 8.78
CA LEU A 38 7.00 6.41 9.19
C LEU A 38 8.28 6.63 8.38
N TYR A 39 8.14 7.13 7.16
CA TYR A 39 9.22 7.53 6.27
C TYR A 39 8.80 8.74 5.43
N SER A 40 9.69 9.72 5.32
CA SER A 40 9.48 10.97 4.58
C SER A 40 10.58 11.14 3.51
N GLY A 41 10.52 10.32 2.46
CA GLY A 41 11.40 10.47 1.30
C GLY A 41 10.80 11.34 0.20
N THR A 42 11.59 11.64 -0.82
CA THR A 42 11.16 12.46 -1.96
C THR A 42 10.35 11.70 -3.01
N LYS A 43 10.42 10.35 -3.01
CA LYS A 43 9.79 9.50 -4.03
C LYS A 43 8.80 8.48 -3.48
N ASP A 44 9.07 7.91 -2.32
CA ASP A 44 8.26 6.84 -1.73
C ASP A 44 7.71 7.28 -0.37
N VAL A 45 6.57 6.71 0.01
CA VAL A 45 5.86 7.00 1.25
C VAL A 45 5.74 5.76 2.13
N ALA A 46 5.94 5.93 3.44
CA ALA A 46 5.47 4.99 4.45
C ALA A 46 4.71 5.77 5.51
N VAL A 47 3.40 5.55 5.63
CA VAL A 47 2.51 6.38 6.45
C VAL A 47 1.44 5.54 7.14
N ILE A 48 0.91 6.08 8.23
CA ILE A 48 -0.34 5.66 8.84
C ILE A 48 -1.31 6.84 8.80
N MET A 49 -2.50 6.61 8.28
CA MET A 49 -3.60 7.56 8.26
C MET A 49 -4.67 7.12 9.26
N TYR A 50 -5.11 8.03 10.13
CA TYR A 50 -6.15 7.80 11.13
C TYR A 50 -7.44 8.52 10.73
N GLY A 51 -8.58 7.84 10.81
CA GLY A 51 -9.90 8.42 10.52
C GLY A 51 -10.29 8.39 9.03
N VAL A 52 -9.65 7.53 8.22
CA VAL A 52 -10.04 7.29 6.83
C VAL A 52 -11.34 6.48 6.84
N ASN A 53 -12.48 7.15 6.67
CA ASN A 53 -13.80 6.53 6.84
C ASN A 53 -13.97 5.83 8.22
N GLY A 54 -13.39 6.42 9.27
CA GLY A 54 -13.35 5.82 10.61
C GLY A 54 -12.32 4.69 10.80
N LEU A 55 -11.51 4.37 9.78
CA LEU A 55 -10.48 3.33 9.81
C LEU A 55 -9.07 3.90 10.01
N THR A 56 -8.17 3.04 10.45
CA THR A 56 -6.72 3.25 10.42
C THR A 56 -6.11 2.56 9.20
N VAL A 57 -5.44 3.32 8.33
CA VAL A 57 -4.89 2.84 7.05
C VAL A 57 -3.36 2.98 7.02
N GLY A 58 -2.66 1.87 6.81
CA GLY A 58 -1.22 1.83 6.63
C GLY A 58 -0.83 1.75 5.15
N ILE A 59 0.20 2.48 4.73
CA ILE A 59 0.68 2.47 3.33
C ILE A 59 2.19 2.33 3.30
N GLU A 60 2.71 1.46 2.45
CA GLU A 60 4.14 1.31 2.13
C GLU A 60 4.35 1.22 0.60
N SER A 61 4.82 2.29 -0.02
CA SER A 61 4.98 2.32 -1.49
C SER A 61 6.23 1.60 -2.00
N GLN A 62 7.27 1.42 -1.18
CA GLN A 62 8.56 0.91 -1.62
C GLN A 62 8.63 -0.62 -1.59
N GLY A 63 8.57 -1.22 -2.78
CA GLY A 63 8.91 -2.63 -3.01
C GLY A 63 10.41 -2.85 -3.24
N ASP A 64 10.79 -4.01 -3.79
CA ASP A 64 12.19 -4.31 -4.13
C ASP A 64 12.70 -3.57 -5.38
N PRO A 65 14.00 -3.24 -5.45
CA PRO A 65 15.06 -3.51 -4.46
C PRO A 65 15.07 -2.50 -3.29
N ASN A 66 15.80 -2.83 -2.22
CA ASN A 66 15.96 -1.99 -1.01
C ASN A 66 14.64 -1.73 -0.28
N SER A 67 13.75 -2.72 -0.29
CA SER A 67 12.47 -2.57 0.40
C SER A 67 12.67 -2.44 1.91
N ARG A 68 11.96 -1.48 2.50
CA ARG A 68 11.83 -1.29 3.94
C ARG A 68 10.63 -2.03 4.54
N LEU A 69 9.94 -2.85 3.72
CA LEU A 69 8.69 -3.50 4.08
C LEU A 69 8.80 -4.39 5.32
N GLY A 70 9.94 -5.06 5.54
CA GLY A 70 10.20 -5.85 6.75
C GLY A 70 10.20 -5.04 8.06
N GLN A 71 10.44 -3.73 7.99
CA GLN A 71 10.38 -2.82 9.14
C GLN A 71 9.01 -2.12 9.22
N THR A 72 8.48 -1.72 8.06
CA THR A 72 7.20 -1.00 7.98
C THR A 72 6.02 -1.90 8.37
N LEU A 73 5.94 -3.16 7.90
CA LEU A 73 4.80 -4.03 8.23
C LEU A 73 4.60 -4.26 9.73
N PRO A 74 5.65 -4.55 10.54
CA PRO A 74 5.51 -4.59 12.00
C PRO A 74 4.98 -3.28 12.59
N ALA A 75 5.46 -2.12 12.13
CA ALA A 75 5.02 -0.83 12.63
C ALA A 75 3.54 -0.53 12.28
N LEU A 76 3.10 -0.91 11.07
CA LEU A 76 1.70 -0.81 10.66
C LEU A 76 0.80 -1.75 11.48
N SER A 77 1.26 -2.99 11.69
CA SER A 77 0.53 -3.97 12.50
C SER A 77 0.42 -3.54 13.97
N ALA A 78 1.50 -3.01 14.56
CA ALA A 78 1.51 -2.50 15.93
C ALA A 78 0.60 -1.27 16.11
N ALA A 79 0.38 -0.51 15.04
CA ALA A 79 -0.58 0.60 15.02
C ALA A 79 -2.04 0.14 14.83
N ASN A 80 -2.30 -1.18 14.79
CA ASN A 80 -3.63 -1.77 14.58
C ASN A 80 -4.31 -1.23 13.31
N CYS A 81 -3.58 -1.14 12.19
CA CYS A 81 -4.19 -0.74 10.93
C CYS A 81 -5.32 -1.71 10.54
N ASP A 82 -6.51 -1.18 10.24
CA ASP A 82 -7.62 -1.97 9.71
C ASP A 82 -7.35 -2.41 8.28
N VAL A 83 -6.64 -1.57 7.53
CA VAL A 83 -6.24 -1.81 6.14
C VAL A 83 -4.77 -1.47 5.95
N ILE A 84 -4.01 -2.36 5.32
CA ILE A 84 -2.63 -2.10 4.88
C ILE A 84 -2.57 -2.20 3.36
N PHE A 85 -1.92 -1.24 2.70
CA PHE A 85 -1.53 -1.31 1.29
C PHE A 85 -0.01 -1.33 1.18
N CYS A 86 0.55 -2.31 0.45
CA CYS A 86 2.00 -2.36 0.26
C CYS A 86 2.41 -2.86 -1.13
N ALA A 87 3.62 -2.48 -1.56
CA ALA A 87 4.23 -3.04 -2.77
C ALA A 87 5.02 -4.32 -2.46
N CYS A 88 4.87 -5.36 -3.28
CA CYS A 88 5.70 -6.55 -3.20
C CYS A 88 6.05 -7.13 -4.58
N ARG A 89 7.03 -8.04 -4.62
CA ARG A 89 7.34 -8.88 -5.78
C ARG A 89 6.50 -10.15 -5.79
N THR A 90 6.52 -10.88 -6.90
CA THR A 90 5.88 -12.19 -7.04
C THR A 90 6.61 -13.30 -6.28
N SER A 91 7.90 -13.09 -5.95
CA SER A 91 8.75 -14.00 -5.19
C SER A 91 9.80 -13.22 -4.38
N GLY A 92 10.42 -13.88 -3.41
CA GLY A 92 11.49 -13.30 -2.59
C GLY A 92 11.03 -12.65 -1.28
N MET A 93 11.87 -11.77 -0.73
CA MET A 93 11.72 -11.30 0.64
C MET A 93 10.44 -10.49 0.88
N THR A 94 10.03 -9.64 -0.05
CA THR A 94 8.83 -8.81 0.13
C THR A 94 7.55 -9.64 0.22
N VAL A 95 7.39 -10.68 -0.60
CA VAL A 95 6.23 -11.58 -0.49
C VAL A 95 6.30 -12.44 0.77
N ASN A 96 7.49 -12.85 1.20
CA ASN A 96 7.66 -13.58 2.45
C ASN A 96 7.22 -12.73 3.64
N TRP A 97 7.64 -11.46 3.72
CA TRP A 97 7.23 -10.55 4.78
C TRP A 97 5.72 -10.29 4.80
N VAL A 98 5.08 -10.18 3.64
CA VAL A 98 3.60 -10.09 3.56
C VAL A 98 2.96 -11.35 4.16
N ASN A 99 3.42 -12.53 3.76
CA ASN A 99 2.84 -13.80 4.22
C ASN A 99 3.00 -14.04 5.72
N LEU A 100 4.02 -13.45 6.38
CA LEU A 100 4.16 -13.52 7.84
C LEU A 100 2.99 -12.88 8.60
N LEU A 101 2.22 -11.98 7.98
CA LEU A 101 1.04 -11.34 8.58
C LEU A 101 -0.26 -12.13 8.36
N SER A 102 -0.21 -13.31 7.74
CA SER A 102 -1.41 -14.12 7.41
C SER A 102 -2.21 -14.58 8.64
N ALA A 103 -1.58 -14.66 9.82
CA ALA A 103 -2.27 -14.98 11.06
C ALA A 103 -3.14 -13.83 11.60
N THR A 104 -2.88 -12.58 11.18
CA THR A 104 -3.53 -11.38 11.71
C THR A 104 -4.30 -10.59 10.66
N TYR A 105 -3.97 -10.73 9.38
CA TYR A 105 -4.60 -10.04 8.27
C TYR A 105 -5.13 -11.01 7.22
N SER A 106 -6.28 -10.68 6.64
CA SER A 106 -6.71 -11.27 5.38
C SER A 106 -5.86 -10.69 4.24
N ILE A 107 -4.98 -11.51 3.68
CA ILE A 107 -4.03 -11.08 2.64
C ILE A 107 -4.67 -11.20 1.25
N HIS A 108 -4.60 -10.11 0.50
CA HIS A 108 -5.05 -10.01 -0.88
C HIS A 108 -3.89 -9.57 -1.77
N PHE A 109 -3.34 -10.50 -2.54
CA PHE A 109 -2.41 -10.15 -3.61
C PHE A 109 -3.18 -9.56 -4.79
N VAL A 110 -2.78 -8.38 -5.24
CA VAL A 110 -3.39 -7.68 -6.37
C VAL A 110 -2.31 -7.45 -7.42
N ALA A 111 -2.51 -8.00 -8.63
CA ALA A 111 -1.55 -7.82 -9.70
C ALA A 111 -1.54 -6.35 -10.18
N GLN A 112 -0.36 -5.75 -10.24
CA GLN A 112 -0.15 -4.45 -10.87
C GLN A 112 -0.12 -4.64 -12.39
N ALA A 113 -0.98 -3.91 -13.10
CA ALA A 113 -0.96 -3.87 -14.55
C ALA A 113 0.29 -3.13 -15.06
N TYR A 114 1.06 -3.80 -15.92
CA TYR A 114 2.08 -3.15 -16.73
C TYR A 114 1.44 -2.72 -18.06
N VAL A 115 1.59 -1.45 -18.41
CA VAL A 115 1.11 -0.89 -19.68
C VAL A 115 2.28 -0.22 -20.38
N VAL A 116 2.28 -0.23 -21.72
CA VAL A 116 3.32 0.43 -22.54
C VAL A 116 3.09 1.93 -22.70
N SER A 117 1.87 2.40 -22.43
CA SER A 117 1.44 3.80 -22.49
C SER A 117 0.33 4.04 -21.46
N ASN A 118 -0.01 5.30 -21.19
CA ASN A 118 -1.08 5.67 -20.24
C ASN A 118 -0.83 5.23 -18.79
N HIS A 119 0.44 5.11 -18.37
CA HIS A 119 0.83 4.72 -17.01
C HIS A 119 0.07 5.50 -15.92
N SER A 120 0.00 6.83 -16.05
CA SER A 120 -0.68 7.71 -15.09
C SER A 120 -2.15 7.33 -14.89
N THR A 121 -2.90 7.16 -15.98
CA THR A 121 -4.32 6.79 -15.96
C THR A 121 -4.52 5.39 -15.39
N THR A 122 -3.73 4.41 -15.83
CA THR A 122 -3.83 3.02 -15.36
C THR A 122 -3.49 2.89 -13.88
N ASN A 123 -2.45 3.57 -13.41
CA ASN A 123 -2.05 3.55 -12.00
C ASN A 123 -3.10 4.25 -11.13
N ALA A 124 -3.68 5.37 -11.59
CA ALA A 124 -4.78 6.03 -10.91
C ALA A 124 -6.03 5.14 -10.80
N ALA A 125 -6.41 4.46 -11.89
CA ALA A 125 -7.53 3.51 -11.88
C ALA A 125 -7.28 2.33 -10.93
N THR A 126 -6.03 1.84 -10.88
CA THR A 126 -5.63 0.75 -9.97
C THR A 126 -5.69 1.21 -8.51
N ALA A 127 -5.24 2.43 -8.20
CA ALA A 127 -5.35 3.03 -6.87
C ALA A 127 -6.80 3.11 -6.39
N LEU A 128 -7.71 3.58 -7.25
CA LEU A 128 -9.15 3.62 -6.94
C LEU A 128 -9.75 2.22 -6.74
N SER A 129 -9.34 1.24 -7.55
CA SER A 129 -9.77 -0.16 -7.40
C SER A 129 -9.32 -0.75 -6.05
N LEU A 130 -8.10 -0.44 -5.59
CA LEU A 130 -7.60 -0.85 -4.28
C LEU A 130 -8.45 -0.26 -3.14
N MET A 131 -8.77 1.04 -3.20
CA MET A 131 -9.67 1.69 -2.22
C MET A 131 -11.05 1.01 -2.19
N HIS A 132 -11.64 0.79 -3.36
CA HIS A 132 -12.95 0.13 -3.48
C HIS A 132 -12.95 -1.28 -2.88
N ARG A 133 -11.91 -2.10 -3.17
CA ARG A 133 -11.75 -3.45 -2.60
C ARG A 133 -11.57 -3.43 -1.08
N ALA A 134 -10.94 -2.39 -0.54
CA ALA A 134 -10.81 -2.19 0.89
C ALA A 134 -12.13 -1.78 1.56
N GLY A 135 -13.10 -1.27 0.81
CA GLY A 135 -14.35 -0.70 1.32
C GLY A 135 -14.21 0.77 1.71
N ILE A 136 -13.31 1.49 1.04
CA ILE A 136 -13.00 2.91 1.25
C ILE A 136 -13.39 3.72 0.03
#